data_AF-A0A3D5WIS7-F1
#
_entry.id   AF-A0A3D5WIS7-F1
#
_cell.length_a   1.000
_cell.length_b   1.000
_cell.length_c   1.000
_cell.angle_alpha   90.00
_cell.angle_beta   90.00
_cell.angle_gamma   90.00
#
_symmetry.space_group_name_H-M   'P 1'
#
loop_
_entity.id
_entity.type
_entity.pdbx_description
1 polymer ?
#
loop_
_entity_poly.entity_id
_entity_poly.type
_entity_poly.pdbx_seq_one_letter_code
_entity_poly.pdbx_strand_id
1 'polypeptide(L)' 'IFEKKIATVLIAEYNEEIIGYAIYYPIFGSFAAEAGVHLEDVLLNEKYRHCGLGRKFFSKIEEFVK' A
#
# COMPACT_ATOMS: atom_id res chain seq x y z
N ILE A 1 -13.71 -16.99 -14.29
CA ILE A 1 -12.87 -16.02 -15.03
C ILE A 1 -12.00 -15.34 -13.99
N PHE A 2 -10.67 -15.41 -14.13
CA PHE A 2 -9.71 -14.91 -13.14
C PHE A 2 -9.67 -13.37 -13.22
N GLU A 3 -10.05 -12.65 -12.17
CA GLU A 3 -9.81 -11.20 -12.10
C GLU A 3 -8.31 -10.96 -11.94
N LYS A 4 -7.68 -10.43 -12.99
CA LYS A 4 -6.25 -10.12 -12.97
C LYS A 4 -6.05 -8.78 -12.25
N LYS A 5 -5.83 -8.83 -10.93
CA LYS A 5 -5.42 -7.67 -10.13
C LYS A 5 -3.95 -7.35 -10.42
N ILE A 6 -3.69 -6.70 -11.56
CA ILE A 6 -2.34 -6.38 -12.06
C ILE A 6 -1.65 -5.37 -11.14
N ALA A 7 -2.41 -4.49 -10.50
CA ALA A 7 -1.94 -3.51 -9.52
C ALA A 7 -3.05 -3.26 -8.51
N THR A 8 -2.70 -3.12 -7.23
CA THR A 8 -3.64 -2.70 -6.19
C THR A 8 -3.18 -1.38 -5.60
N VAL A 9 -4.13 -0.52 -5.24
CA VAL A 9 -3.87 0.77 -4.60
C VAL A 9 -4.57 0.83 -3.26
N LEU A 10 -3.85 1.27 -2.23
CA LEU A 10 -4.43 1.71 -0.96
C LEU A 10 -4.48 3.23 -0.97
N ILE A 11 -5.64 3.80 -0.63
CA ILE A 11 -5.82 5.24 -0.51
C ILE A 11 -5.69 5.64 0.96
N ALA A 12 -4.87 6.64 1.24
CA ALA A 12 -4.77 7.24 2.56
C ALA A 12 -5.82 8.35 2.67
N GLU A 13 -6.77 8.19 3.60
CA GLU A 13 -7.78 9.19 3.92
C GLU A 13 -7.59 9.69 5.35
N TYR A 14 -7.67 11.00 5.55
CA TYR A 14 -7.62 11.65 6.85
C TYR A 14 -8.55 12.85 6.88
N ASN A 15 -9.46 12.89 7.86
CA ASN A 15 -10.52 13.91 7.96
C ASN A 15 -11.32 14.06 6.65
N GLU A 16 -11.77 12.94 6.07
CA GLU A 16 -12.53 12.88 4.82
C GLU A 16 -11.77 13.42 3.57
N GLU A 17 -10.47 13.74 3.72
CA GLU A 17 -9.62 14.15 2.62
C GLU A 17 -8.67 13.02 2.20
N ILE A 18 -8.53 12.80 0.89
CA ILE A 18 -7.51 11.92 0.33
C ILE A 18 -6.15 12.61 0.46
N ILE A 19 -5.27 12.02 1.27
CA ILE A 19 -3.97 12.59 1.59
C ILE A 19 -2.81 11.88 0.89
N GLY A 20 -3.08 10.78 0.19
CA GLY A 20 -2.08 10.06 -0.60
C GLY A 20 -2.47 8.62 -0.93
N TYR A 21 -1.49 7.82 -1.33
CA TYR A 21 -1.70 6.46 -1.82
C TYR A 21 -0.48 5.56 -1.61
N ALA A 22 -0.72 4.25 -1.75
CA ALA A 22 0.32 3.24 -1.91
C ALA A 22 -0.05 2.25 -3.02
N ILE A 23 0.89 1.97 -3.92
CA ILE A 23 0.73 0.99 -5.01
C ILE A 23 1.50 -0.27 -4.66
N TYR A 24 0.87 -1.44 -4.82
CA TYR A 24 1.51 -2.71 -4.57
C TYR A 24 1.05 -3.83 -5.51
N TYR A 25 1.88 -4.86 -5.62
CA TYR A 25 1.65 -6.03 -6.43
C TYR A 25 1.71 -7.30 -5.59
N PRO A 26 0.72 -8.21 -5.68
CA PRO A 26 0.86 -9.54 -5.12
C PRO A 26 1.92 -10.31 -5.93
N ILE A 27 2.86 -10.93 -5.23
CA ILE A 27 3.92 -11.76 -5.81
C ILE A 27 3.86 -13.16 -5.21
N PHE A 28 4.29 -14.16 -5.98
CA PHE A 28 4.40 -15.54 -5.50
C PHE A 28 5.79 -16.09 -5.80
N GLY A 29 6.51 -16.46 -4.75
CA GLY A 29 7.85 -17.04 -4.86
C GLY A 29 7.75 -18.55 -5.15
N SER A 30 7.92 -18.97 -6.39
CA SER A 30 7.73 -20.38 -6.79
C SER A 30 8.63 -21.37 -6.05
N PHE A 31 9.88 -21.00 -5.74
CA PHE A 31 10.81 -21.88 -5.01
C PHE A 31 10.50 -21.99 -3.53
N ALA A 32 10.08 -20.88 -2.90
CA ALA A 32 9.69 -20.86 -1.50
C ALA A 32 8.26 -21.39 -1.29
N ALA A 33 7.45 -21.44 -2.36
CA ALA A 33 6.01 -21.68 -2.33
C ALA A 33 5.26 -20.71 -1.41
N GLU A 34 5.71 -19.45 -1.34
CA GLU A 34 5.18 -18.42 -0.46
C GLU A 34 4.58 -17.25 -1.26
N ALA A 35 3.45 -16.74 -0.78
CA ALA A 35 2.85 -15.51 -1.27
C ALA A 35 3.42 -14.30 -0.52
N GLY A 36 3.58 -13.18 -1.22
CA GLY A 36 4.04 -11.93 -0.65
C GLY A 36 3.57 -10.73 -1.45
N VAL A 37 4.11 -9.57 -1.14
CA VAL A 37 3.78 -8.31 -1.80
C VAL A 37 5.03 -7.51 -2.13
N HIS A 38 5.05 -6.94 -3.34
CA HIS A 38 5.99 -5.89 -3.73
C HIS A 38 5.32 -4.53 -3.58
N LEU A 39 5.86 -3.67 -2.72
CA LEU A 39 5.42 -2.29 -2.56
C LEU A 39 6.18 -1.41 -3.56
N GLU A 40 5.47 -0.85 -4.53
CA GLU A 40 6.05 -0.04 -5.62
C GLU A 40 6.27 1.41 -5.16
N ASP A 41 5.16 2.08 -4.83
CA ASP A 41 5.16 3.50 -4.51
C ASP A 41 4.36 3.76 -3.23
N VAL A 42 4.83 4.72 -2.43
CA VAL A 42 4.08 5.32 -1.33
C VAL A 42 4.27 6.82 -1.37
N LEU A 43 3.16 7.56 -1.47
CA LEU A 43 3.20 9.01 -1.51
C LEU A 43 2.13 9.59 -0.60
N LEU A 44 2.52 10.57 0.19
CA LEU A 44 1.60 11.49 0.86
C LEU A 44 1.81 12.91 0.33
N ASN A 45 0.71 13.65 0.26
CA ASN A 45 0.69 15.08 -0.02
C ASN A 45 1.62 15.81 0.96
N GLU A 46 2.41 16.75 0.44
CA GLU A 46 3.48 17.43 1.17
C GLU A 46 2.97 18.11 2.43
N LYS A 47 1.73 18.63 2.40
CA LYS A 47 1.08 19.30 3.55
C LYS A 47 0.88 18.37 4.76
N TYR A 48 0.93 17.05 4.58
CA TYR A 48 0.80 16.03 5.62
C TYR A 48 2.11 15.30 5.93
N ARG A 49 3.24 15.77 5.42
CA ARG A 49 4.56 15.21 5.79
C ARG A 49 4.98 15.73 7.17
N HIS A 50 5.97 15.07 7.77
CA HIS A 50 6.57 15.43 9.08
C HIS A 50 5.61 15.47 10.29
N CYS A 51 4.37 15.00 10.16
CA CYS A 51 3.40 14.89 11.26
C CYS A 51 3.13 13.43 11.70
N GLY A 52 3.93 12.48 11.24
CA GLY A 52 3.82 11.06 11.60
C GLY A 52 2.79 10.24 10.82
N LEU A 53 1.97 10.89 9.96
CA LEU A 53 0.96 10.20 9.16
C LEU A 53 1.56 9.19 8.18
N GLY A 54 2.74 9.45 7.60
CA GLY A 54 3.44 8.50 6.74
C GLY A 54 3.78 7.18 7.44
N ARG A 55 4.28 7.25 8.67
CA ARG A 55 4.59 6.06 9.47
C ARG A 55 3.32 5.27 9.79
N LYS A 56 2.25 5.97 10.19
CA LYS A 56 0.96 5.34 10.49
C LYS A 56 0.35 4.69 9.25
N PHE A 57 0.46 5.34 8.10
CA PHE A 57 -0.01 4.78 6.83
C PHE A 57 0.79 3.54 6.46
N PHE A 58 2.12 3.58 6.56
CA PHE A 58 2.98 2.42 6.28
C PHE A 58 2.65 1.21 7.16
N SER A 59 2.44 1.40 8.46
CA SER A 59 1.99 0.31 9.35
C SER A 59 0.63 -0.26 8.92
N LYS A 60 -0.30 0.59 8.47
CA LYS A 60 -1.58 0.11 7.94
C LYS A 60 -1.44 -0.65 6.63
N ILE A 61 -0.51 -0.28 5.76
CA ILE A 61 -0.22 -1.04 4.54
C ILE A 61 0.16 -2.48 4.94
N GLU A 62 1.07 -2.64 5.90
CA GLU A 62 1.47 -3.97 6.41
C GLU A 62 0.26 -4.80 6.91
N GLU A 63 -0.64 -4.18 7.67
CA GLU A 63 -1.87 -4.84 8.16
C GLU A 63 -2.82 -5.27 7.03
N PHE A 64 -2.87 -4.50 5.93
CA PHE A 64 -3.75 -4.78 4.80
C PHE A 64 -3.21 -5.84 3.83
N VAL A 65 -1.89 -5.98 3.76
CA VAL A 65 -1.24 -6.88 2.78
C VAL A 65 -0.83 -8.22 3.37
N LYS A 66 -0.84 -8.36 4.71
CA LYS A 66 -0.73 -9.65 5.40
C LYS A 66 -2.03 -10.44 5.31
#